data_AF-A0A939A904-F1
#
_entry.id   AF-A0A939A904-F1
#
_cell.length_a   1.000
_cell.length_b   1.000
_cell.length_c   1.000
_cell.angle_alpha   90.00
_cell.angle_beta   90.00
_cell.angle_gamma   90.00
#
_symmetry.space_group_name_H-M   'P 1'
#
loop_
_entity.id
_entity.type
_entity.pdbx_description
1 polymer ?
#
loop_
_entity_poly.entity_id
_entity_poly.type
_entity_poly.pdbx_seq_one_letter_code
_entity_poly.pdbx_strand_id
1 'polypeptide(L)'
;MKKTEDRPKNNAYTLFLGCTVPVRTLNYEIAARKVAGALDIHLHDIPDFSCCGYPVKSISHHAYLLMAARNLALAEIKGHSICTLCSSCGGSLAEANHQLQEDKNLRTRINEDLYQWLGLRYEGEVQVLHFARILHREIGVKKK
;
A
#
# COMPACT_ATOMS: atom_id res chain seq x y z
N MET A 1 26.72 3.12 -13.05
CA MET A 1 27.16 2.26 -11.93
C MET A 1 25.99 1.39 -11.47
N LYS A 2 26.20 0.07 -11.61
CA LYS A 2 25.50 -1.08 -10.97
C LYS A 2 24.00 -1.33 -11.27
N LYS A 3 23.81 -2.23 -12.26
CA LYS A 3 22.83 -3.33 -12.37
C LYS A 3 21.47 -3.17 -11.67
N THR A 4 20.43 -2.88 -12.44
CA THR A 4 19.02 -3.16 -12.12
C THR A 4 18.56 -4.44 -12.80
N GLU A 5 19.32 -5.52 -12.62
CA GLU A 5 18.91 -6.86 -13.03
C GLU A 5 18.87 -7.73 -11.79
N ASP A 6 17.77 -8.48 -11.68
CA ASP A 6 17.51 -9.57 -10.74
C ASP A 6 16.89 -9.21 -9.38
N ARG A 7 15.72 -8.55 -9.42
CA ARG A 7 14.73 -8.70 -8.35
C ARG A 7 13.65 -9.65 -8.89
N PRO A 8 13.28 -10.74 -8.18
CA PRO A 8 12.27 -11.67 -8.67
C PRO A 8 10.98 -10.90 -9.00
N LYS A 9 10.46 -11.09 -10.21
CA LYS A 9 9.18 -10.54 -10.68
C LYS A 9 8.07 -11.08 -9.79
N ASN A 10 7.76 -10.37 -8.72
CA ASN A 10 6.54 -10.61 -7.97
C ASN A 10 5.48 -9.67 -8.54
N ASN A 11 4.80 -10.13 -9.59
CA ASN A 11 3.75 -9.36 -10.28
C ASN A 11 2.45 -9.29 -9.44
N ALA A 12 2.47 -9.77 -8.19
CA ALA A 12 1.33 -9.82 -7.30
C ALA A 12 1.34 -8.66 -6.29
N TYR A 13 0.27 -7.87 -6.32
CA TYR A 13 0.05 -6.74 -5.44
C TYR A 13 -1.32 -6.82 -4.78
N THR A 14 -1.47 -6.28 -3.57
CA THR A 14 -2.76 -6.10 -2.93
C THR A 14 -3.34 -4.74 -3.31
N LEU A 15 -4.52 -4.73 -3.93
CA LEU A 15 -5.16 -3.52 -4.39
C LEU A 15 -5.83 -2.79 -3.23
N PHE A 16 -5.34 -1.59 -2.94
CA PHE A 16 -5.94 -0.69 -1.97
C PHE A 16 -6.82 0.33 -2.71
N LEU A 17 -8.13 0.11 -2.63
CA LEU A 17 -9.14 0.97 -3.26
C LEU A 17 -9.34 2.29 -2.51
N GLY A 18 -9.06 2.32 -1.20
CA GLY A 18 -9.39 3.45 -0.34
C GLY A 18 -10.90 3.66 -0.25
N CYS A 19 -11.33 4.90 0.06
CA CYS A 19 -12.74 5.21 0.30
C CYS A 19 -13.49 5.77 -0.93
N THR A 20 -12.82 6.59 -1.75
CA THR A 20 -13.48 7.29 -2.86
C THR A 20 -13.66 6.41 -4.09
N VAL A 21 -12.66 5.58 -4.42
CA VAL A 21 -12.69 4.77 -5.64
C VAL A 21 -13.91 3.85 -5.73
N PRO A 22 -14.21 3.02 -4.71
CA PRO A 22 -15.31 2.06 -4.84
C PRO A 22 -16.69 2.73 -4.86
N VAL A 23 -16.82 3.96 -4.37
CA VAL A 23 -18.11 4.66 -4.23
C VAL A 23 -18.37 5.69 -5.31
N ARG A 24 -17.34 6.42 -5.76
CA ARG A 24 -17.49 7.57 -6.68
C ARG A 24 -16.79 7.40 -8.02
N THR A 25 -15.77 6.53 -8.12
CA THR A 25 -14.99 6.37 -9.35
C THR A 25 -14.76 4.89 -9.66
N LEU A 26 -15.83 4.11 -9.66
CA LEU A 26 -15.80 2.66 -9.94
C LEU A 26 -15.19 2.37 -11.32
N ASN A 27 -15.43 3.24 -12.29
CA ASN A 27 -14.81 3.18 -13.62
C ASN A 27 -13.28 3.14 -13.55
N TYR A 28 -12.67 3.80 -12.56
CA TYR A 28 -11.22 3.81 -12.41
C TYR A 28 -10.68 2.47 -11.91
N GLU A 29 -11.34 1.84 -10.95
CA GLU A 29 -11.01 0.47 -10.51
C GLU A 29 -11.13 -0.52 -11.67
N ILE A 30 -12.26 -0.48 -12.39
CA ILE A 30 -12.50 -1.38 -13.52
C ILE A 30 -11.41 -1.22 -14.58
N ALA A 31 -11.07 0.03 -14.93
CA ALA A 31 -9.99 0.31 -15.88
C ALA A 31 -8.64 -0.21 -15.38
N ALA A 32 -8.29 0.06 -14.12
CA ALA A 32 -7.02 -0.37 -13.53
C ALA A 32 -6.88 -1.90 -13.54
N ARG A 33 -7.92 -2.65 -13.15
CA ARG A 33 -7.91 -4.12 -13.18
C ARG A 33 -7.78 -4.67 -14.60
N LYS A 34 -8.50 -4.10 -15.57
CA LYS A 34 -8.40 -4.52 -16.99
C LYS A 34 -7.00 -4.28 -17.54
N VAL A 35 -6.41 -3.11 -17.26
CA VAL A 35 -5.05 -2.77 -17.68
C VAL A 35 -4.03 -3.69 -17.00
N ALA A 36 -4.17 -3.94 -15.70
CA ALA A 36 -3.30 -4.85 -14.95
C ALA A 36 -3.35 -6.27 -15.55
N GLY A 37 -4.54 -6.80 -15.82
CA GLY A 37 -4.71 -8.12 -16.44
C GLY A 37 -4.10 -8.22 -17.85
N ALA A 38 -4.24 -7.17 -18.67
CA ALA A 38 -3.61 -7.13 -19.99
C ALA A 38 -2.08 -7.07 -19.96
N LEU A 39 -1.51 -6.69 -18.81
CA LEU A 39 -0.07 -6.52 -18.59
C LEU A 39 0.52 -7.60 -17.66
N ASP A 40 -0.25 -8.64 -17.35
CA ASP A 40 0.14 -9.75 -16.47
C ASP A 40 0.54 -9.30 -15.04
N ILE A 41 -0.17 -8.28 -14.54
CA ILE A 41 -0.07 -7.79 -13.16
C ILE A 41 -1.28 -8.34 -12.38
N HIS A 42 -1.01 -9.09 -11.32
CA HIS A 42 -2.03 -9.69 -10.46
C HIS A 42 -2.37 -8.76 -9.31
N LEU A 43 -3.64 -8.34 -9.26
CA LEU A 43 -4.19 -7.50 -8.19
C LEU A 43 -5.11 -8.35 -7.30
N HIS A 44 -4.72 -8.51 -6.04
CA HIS A 44 -5.46 -9.24 -5.02
C HIS A 44 -6.21 -8.30 -4.10
N ASP A 45 -7.40 -8.70 -3.67
CA ASP A 45 -8.21 -7.91 -2.75
C ASP A 45 -8.00 -8.34 -1.30
N ILE A 46 -7.98 -7.34 -0.41
CA ILE A 46 -8.08 -7.54 1.03
C ILE A 46 -9.37 -6.83 1.48
N PRO A 47 -10.47 -7.56 1.73
CA PRO A 47 -11.75 -6.99 2.12
C PRO A 47 -11.66 -6.14 3.39
N ASP A 48 -10.72 -6.49 4.27
CA ASP A 48 -10.53 -5.83 5.55
C ASP A 48 -9.83 -4.48 5.44
N PHE A 49 -9.38 -4.03 4.26
CA PHE A 49 -8.77 -2.71 4.15
C PHE A 49 -9.73 -1.60 4.57
N SER A 50 -9.20 -0.65 5.34
CA SER A 50 -9.93 0.53 5.82
C SER A 50 -9.35 1.81 5.23
N CYS A 51 -9.87 2.96 5.65
CA CYS A 51 -9.31 4.27 5.27
C CYS A 51 -7.79 4.34 5.55
N CYS A 52 -7.06 5.02 4.68
CA CYS A 52 -5.60 5.23 4.78
C CYS A 52 -5.19 6.23 5.87
N GLY A 53 -6.15 6.89 6.53
CA GLY A 53 -5.90 7.86 7.59
C GLY A 53 -5.54 9.27 7.12
N TYR A 54 -5.47 9.54 5.80
CA TYR A 54 -5.11 10.87 5.27
C TYR A 54 -5.88 12.04 5.90
N PRO A 55 -7.23 12.00 6.03
CA PRO A 55 -7.98 13.11 6.63
C PRO A 55 -7.75 13.28 8.14
N VAL A 56 -7.34 12.21 8.83
CA VAL A 56 -7.14 12.20 10.29
C VAL A 56 -5.75 12.70 10.67
N LYS A 57 -4.80 12.67 9.72
CA LYS A 57 -3.40 13.05 9.94
C LYS A 57 -3.21 14.42 10.57
N SER A 58 -4.02 15.41 10.19
CA SER A 58 -3.96 16.77 10.74
C SER A 58 -4.54 16.89 12.16
N ILE A 59 -5.33 15.92 12.59
CA ILE A 59 -6.02 15.90 13.89
C ILE A 59 -5.21 15.08 14.90
N SER A 60 -4.78 13.89 14.50
CA SER A 60 -4.01 12.99 15.36
C SER A 60 -3.04 12.15 14.52
N HIS A 61 -1.75 12.42 14.70
CA HIS A 61 -0.68 11.66 14.05
C HIS A 61 -0.69 10.19 14.45
N HIS A 62 -0.94 9.92 15.74
CA HIS A 62 -1.00 8.56 16.27
C HIS A 62 -2.17 7.76 15.65
N ALA A 63 -3.38 8.33 15.58
CA ALA A 63 -4.52 7.66 14.97
C ALA A 63 -4.30 7.40 13.48
N TYR A 64 -3.70 8.37 12.77
CA TYR A 64 -3.28 8.20 11.38
C TYR A 64 -2.32 7.02 11.21
N LEU A 65 -1.26 6.94 12.02
CA LEU A 65 -0.29 5.86 11.95
C LEU A 65 -0.91 4.51 12.25
N LEU A 66 -1.80 4.42 13.24
CA LEU A 66 -2.46 3.17 13.59
C LEU A 66 -3.38 2.66 12.46
N MET A 67 -4.14 3.56 11.84
CA MET A 67 -4.98 3.22 10.68
C MET A 67 -4.13 2.78 9.48
N ALA A 68 -3.02 3.45 9.22
CA ALA A 68 -2.11 3.07 8.16
C ALA A 68 -1.40 1.74 8.46
N ALA A 69 -0.89 1.55 9.67
CA ALA A 69 -0.22 0.34 10.14
C ALA A 69 -1.12 -0.89 10.05
N ARG A 70 -2.42 -0.74 10.37
CA ARG A 70 -3.41 -1.80 10.17
C ARG A 70 -3.44 -2.29 8.72
N ASN A 71 -3.51 -1.38 7.76
CA ASN A 71 -3.52 -1.74 6.34
C ASN A 71 -2.18 -2.35 5.90
N LEU A 72 -1.06 -1.83 6.40
CA LEU A 72 0.26 -2.38 6.11
C LEU A 72 0.41 -3.81 6.66
N ALA A 73 0.01 -4.06 7.91
CA ALA A 73 0.02 -5.39 8.53
C ALA A 73 -0.83 -6.40 7.76
N LEU A 74 -2.03 -6.00 7.31
CA LEU A 74 -2.89 -6.88 6.50
C LEU A 74 -2.23 -7.29 5.18
N ALA A 75 -1.55 -6.34 4.52
CA ALA A 75 -0.80 -6.63 3.30
C ALA A 75 0.42 -7.53 3.55
N GLU A 76 1.11 -7.33 4.68
CA GLU A 76 2.26 -8.11 5.12
C GLU A 76 1.89 -9.57 5.35
N ILE A 77 0.77 -9.83 6.02
CA ILE A 77 0.22 -11.19 6.22
C ILE A 77 -0.06 -11.90 4.90
N LYS A 78 -0.47 -11.16 3.86
CA LYS A 78 -0.68 -11.73 2.52
C LYS A 78 0.62 -11.90 1.73
N GLY A 79 1.75 -11.39 2.21
CA GLY A 79 3.05 -11.47 1.52
C GLY A 79 3.11 -10.63 0.24
N HIS A 80 2.27 -9.60 0.11
CA HIS A 80 2.15 -8.79 -1.10
C HIS A 80 2.33 -7.30 -0.81
N SER A 81 2.99 -6.60 -1.74
CA SER A 81 3.07 -5.13 -1.68
C SER A 81 1.73 -4.49 -2.01
N ILE A 82 1.48 -3.30 -1.49
CA ILE A 82 0.23 -2.55 -1.72
C ILE A 82 0.31 -1.76 -3.03
N CYS A 83 -0.69 -1.94 -3.89
CA CYS A 83 -0.97 -1.10 -5.05
C CYS A 83 -2.09 -0.12 -4.71
N THR A 84 -1.83 1.19 -4.80
CA THR A 84 -2.87 2.22 -4.62
C THR A 84 -3.29 2.84 -5.95
N LEU A 85 -4.56 3.24 -6.04
CA LEU A 85 -5.09 4.03 -7.16
C LEU A 85 -5.20 5.52 -6.83
N CYS A 86 -5.24 5.88 -5.55
CA CYS A 86 -5.34 7.27 -5.11
C CYS A 86 -3.97 7.78 -4.66
N SER A 87 -3.53 8.93 -5.19
CA SER A 87 -2.29 9.59 -4.81
C SER A 87 -2.22 9.90 -3.31
N SER A 88 -3.31 10.40 -2.72
CA SER A 88 -3.35 10.67 -1.27
C SER A 88 -3.20 9.40 -0.44
N CYS A 89 -3.85 8.30 -0.85
CA CYS A 89 -3.68 7.01 -0.19
C CYS A 89 -2.26 6.47 -0.33
N GLY A 90 -1.69 6.55 -1.55
CA GLY A 90 -0.30 6.15 -1.81
C GLY A 90 0.71 6.94 -0.99
N GLY A 91 0.55 8.27 -0.93
CA GLY A 91 1.41 9.14 -0.13
C GLY A 91 1.30 8.83 1.36
N SER A 92 0.09 8.78 1.90
CA SER A 92 -0.13 8.48 3.33
C SER A 92 0.40 7.11 3.74
N LEU A 93 0.06 6.05 3.00
CA LEU A 93 0.54 4.71 3.37
C LEU A 93 2.06 4.60 3.21
N ALA A 94 2.65 5.19 2.16
CA ALA A 94 4.10 5.17 1.97
C ALA A 94 4.84 5.97 3.04
N GLU A 95 4.30 7.12 3.45
CA GLU A 95 4.88 7.94 4.52
C GLU A 95 4.78 7.25 5.88
N ALA A 96 3.62 6.70 6.24
CA ALA A 96 3.46 5.93 7.47
C ALA A 96 4.41 4.72 7.49
N ASN A 97 4.50 4.00 6.36
CA ASN A 97 5.42 2.88 6.22
C ASN A 97 6.87 3.31 6.46
N HIS A 98 7.31 4.39 5.82
CA HIS A 98 8.64 4.93 5.99
C HIS A 98 8.94 5.28 7.46
N GLN A 99 8.03 6.00 8.13
CA GLN A 99 8.19 6.35 9.55
C GLN A 99 8.31 5.11 10.45
N LEU A 100 7.48 4.08 10.22
CA LEU A 100 7.50 2.84 10.99
C LEU A 100 8.74 1.97 10.69
N GLN A 101 9.32 2.07 9.49
CA GLN A 101 10.57 1.40 9.16
C GLN A 101 11.79 2.10 9.80
N GLU A 102 11.78 3.43 9.86
CA GLU A 102 12.90 4.22 10.38
C GLU A 102 12.91 4.31 11.91
N ASP A 103 11.75 4.49 12.55
CA ASP A 103 11.64 4.62 14.00
C ASP A 103 11.09 3.33 14.64
N LYS A 104 12.01 2.51 15.15
CA LYS A 104 11.68 1.26 15.86
C LYS A 104 10.87 1.49 17.13
N ASN A 105 11.10 2.58 17.86
CA ASN A 105 10.37 2.85 19.10
C ASN A 105 8.92 3.23 18.79
N LEU A 106 8.72 4.06 17.76
CA LEU A 106 7.39 4.38 17.25
C LEU A 106 6.67 3.13 16.77
N ARG A 107 7.36 2.26 16.01
CA ARG A 107 6.79 0.99 15.55
C ARG A 107 6.37 0.08 16.70
N THR A 108 7.20 -0.05 17.74
CA THR A 108 6.85 -0.84 18.93
C THR A 108 5.57 -0.32 19.58
N ARG A 109 5.46 1.00 19.81
CA ARG A 109 4.26 1.61 20.41
C ARG A 109 3.01 1.38 19.55
N ILE A 110 3.11 1.60 18.23
CA ILE A 110 1.99 1.35 17.32
C ILE A 110 1.60 -0.13 17.29
N ASN A 111 2.57 -1.05 17.34
CA ASN A 111 2.32 -2.49 17.39
C ASN A 111 1.69 -2.95 18.70
N GLU A 112 1.98 -2.30 19.83
CA GLU A 112 1.30 -2.55 21.11
C GLU A 112 -0.21 -2.31 20.95
N ASP A 113 -0.60 -1.13 20.50
CA ASP A 113 -2.03 -0.77 20.30
C ASP A 113 -2.67 -1.64 19.21
N LEU A 114 -1.96 -1.85 18.10
CA LEU A 114 -2.46 -2.67 16.98
C LEU A 114 -2.71 -4.12 17.41
N TYR A 115 -1.84 -4.69 18.25
CA TYR A 115 -1.99 -6.03 18.77
C TYR A 115 -3.13 -6.11 19.79
N GLN A 116 -3.23 -5.13 20.70
CA GLN A 116 -4.30 -5.10 21.71
C GLN A 116 -5.69 -5.01 21.07
N TRP A 117 -5.88 -4.22 20.03
CA TRP A 117 -7.21 -3.98 19.46
C TRP A 117 -7.58 -4.94 18.34
N LEU A 118 -6.61 -5.43 17.57
CA LEU A 118 -6.84 -6.17 16.32
C LEU A 118 -6.06 -7.48 16.23
N GLY A 119 -5.16 -7.77 17.17
CA GLY A 119 -4.29 -8.95 17.11
C GLY A 119 -3.28 -8.90 15.95
N LEU A 120 -3.01 -7.72 15.39
CA LEU A 120 -2.11 -7.53 14.25
C LEU A 120 -0.78 -6.94 14.70
N ARG A 121 0.28 -7.19 13.91
CA ARG A 121 1.60 -6.56 14.05
C ARG A 121 2.13 -6.20 12.67
N TYR A 122 2.95 -5.16 12.61
CA TYR A 122 3.64 -4.75 11.39
C TYR A 122 5.15 -4.76 11.59
N GLU A 123 5.88 -5.46 10.71
CA GLU A 123 7.34 -5.63 10.79
C GLU A 123 8.12 -4.77 9.79
N GLY A 124 7.45 -4.15 8.82
CA GLY A 124 8.08 -3.20 7.90
C GLY A 124 8.49 -3.80 6.56
N GLU A 125 7.91 -4.93 6.15
CA GLU A 125 8.34 -5.66 4.95
C GLU A 125 7.54 -5.27 3.68
N VAL A 126 6.46 -4.51 3.85
CA VAL A 126 5.56 -4.13 2.75
C VAL A 126 6.09 -2.91 1.99
N GLN A 127 5.97 -2.90 0.66
CA GLN A 127 6.09 -1.68 -0.14
C GLN A 127 4.72 -1.13 -0.51
N VAL A 128 4.63 0.20 -0.58
CA VAL A 128 3.44 0.91 -1.06
C VAL A 128 3.79 1.58 -2.38
N LEU A 129 3.07 1.22 -3.44
CA LEU A 129 3.28 1.76 -4.78
C LEU A 129 1.96 2.24 -5.38
N HIS A 130 1.99 3.41 -6.00
CA HIS A 130 0.88 3.86 -6.84
C HIS A 130 0.86 3.05 -8.15
N PHE A 131 -0.31 2.78 -8.70
CA PHE A 131 -0.47 1.98 -9.93
C PHE A 131 0.38 2.51 -11.09
N ALA A 132 0.41 3.82 -11.31
CA ALA A 132 1.28 4.42 -12.34
C ALA A 132 2.78 4.13 -12.11
N ARG A 133 3.23 4.05 -10.86
CA ARG A 133 4.60 3.71 -10.51
C ARG A 133 4.89 2.22 -10.75
N ILE A 134 3.91 1.35 -10.50
CA ILE A 134 4.00 -0.08 -10.86
C ILE A 134 4.15 -0.21 -12.37
N LEU A 135 3.27 0.42 -13.16
CA LEU A 135 3.36 0.40 -14.62
C LEU A 135 4.74 0.87 -15.12
N HIS A 136 5.25 1.97 -14.57
CA HIS A 136 6.58 2.47 -14.92
C HIS A 136 7.71 1.49 -14.54
N ARG A 137 7.60 0.77 -13.42
CA ARG A 137 8.64 -0.17 -12.96
C ARG A 137 8.60 -1.50 -13.73
N GLU A 138 7.41 -2.07 -13.89
CA GLU A 138 7.24 -3.41 -14.47
C GLU A 138 7.32 -3.40 -16.00
N ILE A 139 6.79 -2.34 -16.63
CA ILE A 139 6.69 -2.25 -18.09
C ILE A 139 7.75 -1.31 -18.67
N GLY A 140 8.14 -0.28 -17.92
CA GLY A 140 9.10 0.71 -18.38
C GLY A 140 8.53 1.71 -19.38
N VAL A 141 9.35 2.70 -19.73
CA VAL A 141 9.06 3.65 -20.81
C VAL A 141 9.87 3.20 -22.02
N LYS A 142 9.23 2.96 -23.17
CA LYS A 142 9.98 2.79 -24.43
C LYS A 142 10.77 4.08 -24.66
N LYS A 143 12.10 4.00 -24.56
CA LYS A 143 12.97 5.09 -25.01
C LYS A 143 12.82 5.17 -26.54
N LYS A 144 12.33 6.31 -27.02
CA LYS A 144 12.47 6.69 -28.43
C LYS A 144 13.90 7.13 -28.69
#